data_AF-G4CME7-F1
#
_entry.id   AF-G4CME7-F1
#
_cell.length_a   1.000
_cell.length_b   1.000
_cell.length_c   1.000
_cell.angle_alpha   90.00
_cell.angle_beta   90.00
_cell.angle_gamma   90.00
#
_symmetry.space_group_name_H-M   'P 1'
#
loop_
_entity.id
_entity.type
_entity.pdbx_description
1 polymer ?
#
loop_
_entity_poly.entity_id
_entity_poly.type
_entity_poly.pdbx_seq_one_letter_code
_entity_poly.pdbx_strand_id
1 'polypeptide(L)'
;MITNERLNQYHNRLEKDINDTIDAMGTSLYLVWDVVKDFSDDFEEQTEAFFILFKELLRRGHLKLQRDDKIIEHTPEEWEQIFRAVWPRSDTPYGAYEGDICIWFTDDPCPAYAVWIDPEDGTEYWT
;
A
#
# COMPACT_ATOMS: atom_id res chain seq x y z
N MET A 1 17.14 1.55 -6.87
CA MET A 1 17.21 0.72 -5.64
C MET A 1 17.47 1.64 -4.48
N ILE A 2 16.59 1.66 -3.47
CA ILE A 2 16.69 2.53 -2.29
C ILE A 2 17.99 2.25 -1.51
N THR A 3 18.59 3.30 -0.95
CA THR A 3 19.82 3.15 -0.16
C THR A 3 19.53 2.65 1.25
N ASN A 4 20.51 2.01 1.90
CA ASN A 4 20.39 1.58 3.31
C ASN A 4 20.10 2.75 4.26
N GLU A 5 20.62 3.94 3.95
CA GLU A 5 20.35 5.15 4.73
C GLU A 5 18.87 5.55 4.63
N ARG A 6 18.31 5.54 3.42
CA ARG A 6 16.90 5.82 3.17
C ARG A 6 15.97 4.78 3.81
N LEU A 7 16.32 3.49 3.72
CA LEU A 7 15.59 2.42 4.41
C LEU A 7 15.53 2.68 5.92
N ASN A 8 16.67 3.01 6.53
CA ASN A 8 16.72 3.34 7.96
C ASN A 8 15.88 4.59 8.28
N GLN A 9 15.87 5.60 7.41
CA GLN A 9 15.02 6.78 7.58
C GLN A 9 13.53 6.41 7.56
N TYR A 10 13.10 5.54 6.64
CA TYR A 10 11.71 5.11 6.59
C TYR A 10 11.32 4.30 7.83
N HIS A 11 12.19 3.39 8.30
CA HIS A 11 11.94 2.64 9.54
C HIS A 11 11.73 3.53 10.77
N ASN A 12 12.32 4.72 10.84
CA ASN A 12 12.12 5.65 11.96
C ASN A 12 10.70 6.26 12.00
N ARG A 13 9.97 6.29 10.88
CA ARG A 13 8.60 6.81 10.81
C ARG A 13 7.53 5.72 10.66
N LEU A 14 7.93 4.45 10.45
CA LEU A 14 7.00 3.35 10.16
C LEU A 14 5.86 3.24 11.18
N GLU A 15 6.12 3.30 12.49
CA GLU A 15 5.05 3.22 13.50
C GLU A 15 4.07 4.40 13.42
N LYS A 16 4.56 5.60 13.09
CA LYS A 16 3.70 6.76 12.89
C LYS A 16 2.81 6.53 11.66
N ASP A 17 3.39 6.11 10.54
CA ASP A 17 2.67 5.88 9.29
C ASP A 17 1.63 4.74 9.43
N ILE A 18 1.92 3.70 10.24
CA ILE A 18 0.93 2.66 10.59
C ILE A 18 -0.27 3.28 11.31
N ASN A 19 -0.03 4.08 12.35
CA ASN A 19 -1.10 4.71 13.11
C ASN A 19 -1.92 5.68 12.24
N ASP A 20 -1.25 6.50 11.43
CA ASP A 20 -1.93 7.42 10.51
C ASP A 20 -2.81 6.65 9.50
N THR A 21 -2.36 5.48 9.04
CA THR A 21 -3.14 4.63 8.13
C THR A 21 -4.36 4.02 8.84
N ILE A 22 -4.19 3.55 10.08
CA ILE A 22 -5.28 2.98 10.89
C ILE A 22 -6.33 4.06 11.20
N ASP A 23 -5.90 5.27 11.60
CA ASP A 23 -6.80 6.38 11.92
C ASP A 23 -7.65 6.85 10.71
N ALA A 24 -7.15 6.60 9.49
CA ALA A 24 -7.80 6.99 8.24
C ALA A 24 -8.35 5.80 7.42
N MET A 25 -8.43 4.60 8.01
CA MET A 25 -8.81 3.36 7.31
C MET A 25 -10.22 3.42 6.70
N GLY A 26 -10.54 2.47 5.81
CA GLY A 26 -11.86 2.36 5.17
C GLY A 26 -11.95 2.93 3.76
N THR A 27 -10.82 3.08 3.08
CA THR A 27 -10.73 3.47 1.65
C THR A 27 -9.77 2.56 0.88
N SER A 28 -9.54 2.80 -0.40
CA SER A 28 -8.63 1.98 -1.20
C SER A 28 -7.17 2.01 -0.70
N LEU A 29 -6.32 1.15 -1.27
CA LEU A 29 -4.87 1.13 -1.01
C LEU A 29 -4.16 2.45 -1.37
N TYR A 30 -4.82 3.37 -2.07
CA TYR A 30 -4.31 4.73 -2.25
C TYR A 30 -3.99 5.41 -0.92
N LEU A 31 -4.72 5.11 0.17
CA LEU A 31 -4.40 5.65 1.49
C LEU A 31 -2.96 5.34 1.92
N VAL A 32 -2.51 4.11 1.71
CA VAL A 32 -1.14 3.68 2.04
C VAL A 32 -0.13 4.50 1.23
N TRP A 33 -0.44 4.75 -0.05
CA TRP A 33 0.38 5.62 -0.90
C TRP A 33 0.39 7.08 -0.41
N ASP A 34 -0.78 7.63 -0.09
CA ASP A 34 -0.95 9.02 0.38
C ASP A 34 -0.14 9.31 1.65
N VAL A 35 -0.06 8.33 2.56
CA VAL A 35 0.73 8.39 3.79
C VAL A 35 2.24 8.44 3.52
N VAL A 36 2.72 7.73 2.50
CA VAL A 36 4.17 7.58 2.25
C VAL A 36 4.72 8.49 1.16
N LYS A 37 3.86 9.09 0.32
CA LYS A 37 4.33 9.88 -0.84
C LYS A 37 5.20 11.08 -0.46
N ASP A 38 5.06 11.59 0.77
CA ASP A 38 5.86 12.70 1.29
C ASP A 38 7.27 12.29 1.76
N PHE A 39 7.57 10.98 1.76
CA PHE A 39 8.87 10.45 2.16
C PHE A 39 10.00 10.87 1.21
N SER A 40 9.71 10.98 -0.08
CA SER A 40 10.67 11.37 -1.12
C SER A 40 9.97 11.96 -2.33
N ASP A 41 10.70 12.72 -3.15
CA ASP A 41 10.25 13.13 -4.49
C ASP A 41 10.56 12.06 -5.56
N ASP A 42 11.30 11.00 -5.20
CA ASP A 42 11.65 9.90 -6.09
C ASP A 42 10.61 8.76 -6.01
N PHE A 43 10.04 8.40 -7.16
CA PHE A 43 8.99 7.37 -7.25
C PHE A 43 9.46 5.98 -6.81
N GLU A 44 10.73 5.64 -7.02
CA GLU A 44 11.28 4.36 -6.57
C GLU A 44 11.40 4.35 -5.04
N GLU A 45 11.88 5.43 -4.42
CA GLU A 45 11.93 5.57 -2.96
C GLU A 45 10.52 5.55 -2.33
N GLN A 46 9.53 6.21 -2.95
CA GLN A 46 8.12 6.15 -2.52
C GLN A 46 7.55 4.73 -2.65
N THR A 47 7.85 4.04 -3.73
CA THR A 47 7.43 2.64 -3.96
C THR A 47 7.99 1.72 -2.88
N GLU A 48 9.27 1.86 -2.53
CA GLU A 48 9.86 1.06 -1.45
C GLU A 48 9.23 1.37 -0.08
N ALA A 49 8.98 2.65 0.22
CA ALA A 49 8.25 3.06 1.43
C ALA A 49 6.84 2.45 1.48
N PHE A 50 6.10 2.48 0.37
CA PHE A 50 4.79 1.84 0.24
C PHE A 50 4.87 0.35 0.59
N PHE A 51 5.78 -0.41 -0.03
CA PHE A 51 5.87 -1.85 0.20
C PHE A 51 6.33 -2.21 1.62
N ILE A 52 7.11 -1.36 2.29
CA ILE A 52 7.46 -1.56 3.70
C ILE A 52 6.21 -1.41 4.58
N LEU A 53 5.45 -0.32 4.42
CA LEU A 53 4.22 -0.09 5.18
C LEU A 53 3.15 -1.14 4.90
N PHE A 54 2.87 -1.38 3.61
CA PHE A 54 1.91 -2.36 3.13
C PHE A 54 2.15 -3.76 3.73
N LYS A 55 3.40 -4.25 3.68
CA LYS A 55 3.73 -5.56 4.26
C LYS A 55 3.58 -5.59 5.77
N GLU A 56 3.89 -4.50 6.46
CA GLU A 56 3.77 -4.45 7.92
C GLU A 56 2.30 -4.41 8.37
N LEU A 57 1.43 -3.71 7.64
CA LEU A 57 -0.02 -3.73 7.85
C LEU A 57 -0.60 -5.13 7.65
N LEU A 58 -0.18 -5.84 6.58
CA LEU A 58 -0.54 -7.24 6.36
C LEU A 58 -0.03 -8.15 7.49
N ARG A 59 1.25 -8.00 7.88
CA ARG A 59 1.88 -8.83 8.92
C ARG A 59 1.22 -8.68 10.28
N ARG A 60 0.76 -7.47 10.63
CA ARG A 60 0.05 -7.18 11.88
C ARG A 60 -1.45 -7.50 11.82
N GLY A 61 -1.97 -7.84 10.64
CA GLY A 61 -3.38 -8.16 10.45
C GLY A 61 -4.31 -6.95 10.41
N HIS A 62 -3.79 -5.74 10.23
CA HIS A 62 -4.58 -4.51 10.04
C HIS A 62 -5.13 -4.39 8.61
N LEU A 63 -4.51 -5.11 7.68
CA LEU A 63 -4.90 -5.18 6.28
C LEU A 63 -5.03 -6.64 5.87
N LYS A 64 -6.11 -6.96 5.17
CA LYS A 64 -6.25 -8.14 4.31
C LYS A 64 -6.51 -7.65 2.88
N LEU A 65 -6.41 -8.57 1.93
CA LEU A 65 -6.64 -8.26 0.52
C LEU A 65 -7.73 -9.13 -0.08
N GLN A 66 -8.58 -8.52 -0.89
CA GLN A 66 -9.71 -9.17 -1.54
C GLN A 66 -9.69 -8.99 -3.06
N ARG A 67 -10.26 -9.96 -3.77
CA ARG A 67 -10.70 -9.79 -5.17
C ARG A 67 -11.99 -10.59 -5.37
N ASP A 68 -12.92 -10.06 -6.16
CA ASP A 68 -14.21 -10.69 -6.44
C ASP A 68 -14.99 -11.04 -5.15
N ASP A 69 -15.03 -10.09 -4.21
CA ASP A 69 -15.70 -10.19 -2.90
C ASP A 69 -15.18 -11.34 -2.01
N LYS A 70 -13.92 -11.73 -2.20
CA LYS A 70 -13.28 -12.79 -1.42
C LYS A 70 -11.90 -12.37 -0.95
N ILE A 71 -11.66 -12.54 0.34
CA ILE A 71 -10.31 -12.44 0.91
C ILE A 71 -9.45 -13.56 0.32
N ILE A 72 -8.26 -13.21 -0.13
CA ILE A 72 -7.26 -14.12 -0.66
C ILE A 72 -6.09 -14.17 0.33
N GLU A 73 -5.68 -15.37 0.70
CA GLU A 73 -4.60 -15.57 1.66
C GLU A 73 -3.27 -15.72 0.93
N HIS A 74 -2.35 -14.81 1.21
CA HIS A 74 -0.94 -14.85 0.83
C HIS A 74 -0.09 -14.27 1.96
N THR A 75 1.17 -14.66 2.01
CA THR A 75 2.16 -14.00 2.88
C THR A 75 2.39 -12.55 2.43
N PRO A 76 2.84 -11.65 3.33
CA PRO A 76 3.21 -10.28 2.95
C PRO A 76 4.22 -10.24 1.79
N GLU A 77 5.17 -11.17 1.76
CA GLU A 77 6.18 -11.26 0.72
C GLU A 77 5.62 -11.74 -0.63
N GLU A 78 4.68 -12.69 -0.64
CA GLU A 78 3.97 -13.09 -1.86
C GLU A 78 3.12 -11.95 -2.40
N TRP A 79 2.43 -11.21 -1.52
CA TRP A 79 1.65 -10.04 -1.92
C TRP A 79 2.53 -8.95 -2.56
N GLU A 80 3.68 -8.66 -1.97
CA GLU A 80 4.65 -7.75 -2.58
C GLU A 80 5.05 -8.22 -3.99
N GLN A 81 5.36 -9.50 -4.18
CA GLN A 81 5.74 -10.02 -5.50
C GLN A 81 4.61 -9.87 -6.53
N ILE A 82 3.37 -10.16 -6.13
CA ILE A 82 2.17 -10.02 -6.97
C ILE A 82 1.98 -8.57 -7.40
N PHE A 83 2.03 -7.61 -6.46
CA PHE A 83 1.87 -6.20 -6.76
C PHE A 83 3.02 -5.66 -7.61
N ARG A 84 4.27 -6.00 -7.29
CA ARG A 84 5.45 -5.57 -8.07
C ARG A 84 5.43 -6.07 -9.51
N ALA A 85 4.82 -7.22 -9.79
CA ALA A 85 4.73 -7.77 -11.14
C ALA A 85 3.90 -6.88 -12.10
N VAL A 86 2.98 -6.08 -11.57
CA VAL A 86 2.08 -5.20 -12.34
C VAL A 86 2.13 -3.74 -11.87
N TRP A 87 3.13 -3.38 -11.04
CA TRP A 87 3.26 -2.04 -10.48
C TRP A 87 3.51 -0.99 -11.58
N PRO A 88 2.91 0.21 -11.48
CA PRO A 88 3.15 1.30 -12.42
C PRO A 88 4.64 1.66 -12.50
N ARG A 89 5.09 2.07 -13.70
CA ARG A 89 6.50 2.47 -13.92
C ARG A 89 6.81 3.90 -13.49
N SER A 90 5.78 4.71 -13.24
CA SER A 90 5.89 6.12 -12.84
C SER A 90 4.54 6.59 -12.32
N ASP A 91 4.56 7.63 -11.48
CA ASP A 91 3.38 8.42 -11.08
C ASP A 91 3.15 9.60 -12.04
N THR A 92 2.87 9.34 -13.32
CA THR A 92 2.66 10.44 -14.30
C THR A 92 1.21 10.92 -14.27
N PRO A 93 0.97 12.23 -14.06
CA PRO A 93 -0.39 12.76 -13.92
C PRO A 93 -1.07 12.89 -15.29
N TYR A 94 -2.29 12.33 -15.38
CA TYR A 94 -3.33 12.57 -16.40
C TYR A 94 -2.89 12.68 -17.87
N GLY A 95 -3.09 11.60 -18.64
CA GLY A 95 -3.06 11.62 -20.11
C GLY A 95 -2.82 10.27 -20.78
N ALA A 96 -2.20 9.35 -20.05
CA ALA A 96 -2.25 7.93 -20.31
C ALA A 96 -2.96 7.31 -19.10
N TYR A 97 -4.00 6.51 -19.31
CA TYR A 97 -4.68 5.76 -18.24
C TYR A 97 -3.69 4.86 -17.45
N GLU A 98 -2.52 4.60 -18.01
CA GLU A 98 -1.40 3.89 -17.40
C GLU A 98 -0.43 4.88 -16.75
N GLY A 99 -0.60 5.19 -15.45
CA GLY A 99 0.45 5.93 -14.72
C GLY A 99 0.02 6.76 -13.51
N ASP A 100 -1.25 7.05 -13.32
CA ASP A 100 -1.70 7.71 -12.08
C ASP A 100 -1.85 6.66 -10.98
N ILE A 101 -0.93 6.66 -10.02
CA ILE A 101 -0.92 5.68 -8.93
C ILE A 101 -2.20 5.76 -8.07
N CYS A 102 -2.83 6.94 -7.99
CA CYS A 102 -4.10 7.13 -7.29
C CYS A 102 -5.24 6.36 -7.97
N ILE A 103 -5.32 6.43 -9.30
CA ILE A 103 -6.33 5.73 -10.08
C ILE A 103 -6.03 4.23 -10.12
N TRP A 104 -4.76 3.85 -10.23
CA TRP A 104 -4.33 2.45 -10.35
C TRP A 104 -4.87 1.54 -9.25
N PHE A 105 -4.91 2.00 -7.99
CA PHE A 105 -5.46 1.23 -6.86
C PHE A 105 -6.97 0.94 -6.94
N THR A 106 -7.67 1.58 -7.88
CA THR A 106 -9.13 1.41 -8.10
C THR A 106 -9.46 0.82 -9.47
N ASP A 107 -8.45 0.58 -10.31
CA ASP A 107 -8.63 0.09 -11.67
C ASP A 107 -8.34 -1.43 -11.77
N ASP A 108 -8.74 -2.03 -12.88
CA ASP A 108 -8.66 -3.48 -13.15
C ASP A 108 -7.24 -4.09 -13.03
N PRO A 109 -6.15 -3.36 -13.38
CA PRO A 109 -4.78 -3.86 -13.23
C PRO A 109 -4.34 -4.07 -11.76
N CYS A 110 -5.03 -3.48 -10.79
CA CYS A 110 -4.73 -3.71 -9.38
C CYS A 110 -4.97 -5.19 -9.01
N PRO A 111 -4.02 -5.90 -8.40
CA PRO A 111 -4.19 -7.33 -8.10
C PRO A 111 -5.30 -7.63 -7.10
N ALA A 112 -5.49 -6.75 -6.11
CA ALA A 112 -6.44 -6.93 -5.02
C ALA A 112 -6.73 -5.59 -4.34
N TYR A 113 -7.87 -5.51 -3.64
CA TYR A 113 -8.34 -4.32 -2.93
C TYR A 113 -8.29 -4.51 -1.42
N ALA A 114 -8.33 -3.41 -0.68
CA ALA A 114 -8.16 -3.44 0.77
C ALA A 114 -9.40 -3.99 1.49
N VAL A 115 -9.16 -4.82 2.49
CA VAL A 115 -10.09 -5.07 3.59
C VAL A 115 -9.39 -4.66 4.87
N TRP A 116 -9.79 -3.54 5.45
CA TRP A 116 -9.19 -3.02 6.69
C TRP A 116 -9.80 -3.71 7.90
N ILE A 117 -8.97 -3.98 8.89
CA ILE A 117 -9.38 -4.63 10.13
C ILE A 117 -9.23 -3.65 11.28
N ASP A 118 -10.33 -3.32 11.93
CA ASP A 118 -10.35 -2.49 13.13
C ASP A 118 -9.54 -3.18 14.24
N PRO A 119 -8.50 -2.53 14.80
CA PRO A 119 -7.68 -3.15 15.84
C PRO A 119 -8.42 -3.28 17.19
N GLU A 120 -9.50 -2.53 17.43
CA GLU A 120 -10.25 -2.57 18.69
C GLU A 120 -11.21 -3.76 18.76
N ASP A 121 -11.98 -3.99 17.69
CA ASP A 121 -13.06 -4.98 17.68
C ASP A 121 -13.01 -6.01 16.53
N GLY A 122 -12.08 -5.86 15.59
CA GLY A 122 -11.91 -6.74 14.44
C GLY A 122 -12.91 -6.52 13.31
N THR A 123 -13.67 -5.43 13.31
CA THR A 123 -14.60 -5.05 12.24
C THR A 123 -13.86 -4.95 10.90
N GLU A 124 -14.47 -5.47 9.85
CA GLU A 124 -13.91 -5.45 8.49
C GLU A 124 -14.52 -4.30 7.67
N TYR A 125 -13.66 -3.43 7.11
CA TYR A 125 -14.06 -2.40 6.16
C TYR A 125 -13.61 -2.79 4.76
N TRP A 126 -14.58 -3.17 3.92
CA TRP A 126 -14.37 -3.65 2.55
C TRP A 126 -14.38 -2.50 1.55
N THR A 127 -13.49 -2.54 0.57
CA THR A 127 -13.36 -1.54 -0.51
C THR A 127 -13.44 -2.18 -1.89
#